data_AF-A0A6J7ZCK7-F1
#
_entry.id   AF-A0A6J7ZCK7-F1
#
_cell.length_a   1.000
_cell.length_b   1.000
_cell.length_c   1.000
_cell.angle_alpha   90.00
_cell.angle_beta   90.00
_cell.angle_gamma   90.00
#
_symmetry.space_group_name_H-M   'P 1'
#
loop_
_entity.id
_entity.type
_entity.pdbx_description
1 polymer ?
#
loop_
_entity_poly.entity_id
_entity_poly.type
_entity_poly.pdbx_seq_one_letter_code
_entity_poly.pdbx_strand_id
1 'polypeptide(L)'
;MNLLKNKIYGFGFIVITAIVFGVANNSRAQSRCDNTQTQADMNGCAVEMFKQADAQLNAAYQRLTYIVSPERKAKLTQAQLAWIQFRDNQCLFELSNAGRAGGHSGLGVITRYTCLKLWTEKRTNDFNQYIQSQLPKPNRNRSLEDLERGLNIGYELLNINLSGEAHNNLQAAQSSWSVFRNLNCQFEATFAAIGQDLCLRRMTQERIEWFPSDP
;
A
#
# COMPACT_ATOMS: atom_id res chain seq x y z
N MET A 1 -59.66 23.64 -36.58
CA MET A 1 -60.50 22.57 -37.16
C MET A 1 -59.78 22.02 -38.38
N ASN A 2 -59.73 20.68 -38.49
CA ASN A 2 -59.11 19.83 -39.54
C ASN A 2 -57.58 19.66 -39.44
N LEU A 3 -57.04 18.68 -38.70
CA LEU A 3 -56.99 17.21 -38.86
C LEU A 3 -56.03 16.68 -39.95
N LEU A 4 -54.89 16.18 -39.45
CA LEU A 4 -54.18 14.91 -39.72
C LEU A 4 -53.95 14.43 -41.17
N LYS A 5 -52.68 14.11 -41.46
CA LYS A 5 -52.26 12.84 -42.10
C LYS A 5 -50.79 12.51 -41.79
N ASN A 6 -50.60 11.32 -41.20
CA ASN A 6 -49.35 10.64 -40.85
C ASN A 6 -48.39 10.40 -42.03
N LYS A 7 -47.08 10.30 -41.74
CA LYS A 7 -46.19 9.25 -42.28
C LYS A 7 -44.99 9.01 -41.35
N ILE A 8 -44.90 7.77 -40.87
CA ILE A 8 -43.83 7.20 -40.03
C ILE A 8 -42.80 6.56 -40.96
N TYR A 9 -41.52 6.97 -40.91
CA TYR A 9 -40.32 6.25 -41.37
C TYR A 9 -39.11 6.95 -40.70
N GLY A 10 -38.09 6.33 -40.10
CA GLY A 10 -37.76 4.95 -39.79
C GLY A 10 -36.67 4.96 -38.71
N PHE A 11 -36.54 3.85 -38.01
CA PHE A 11 -35.59 3.60 -36.92
C PHE A 11 -34.14 3.74 -37.43
N GLY A 12 -33.45 4.80 -37.03
CA GLY A 12 -32.01 4.98 -37.28
C GLY A 12 -31.21 4.11 -36.32
N PHE A 13 -30.57 3.07 -36.85
CA PHE A 13 -29.66 2.18 -36.13
C PHE A 13 -28.39 2.95 -35.74
N ILE A 14 -28.25 3.38 -34.49
CA ILE A 14 -26.98 3.91 -33.97
C ILE A 14 -26.05 2.71 -33.73
N VAL A 15 -25.05 2.55 -34.58
CA VAL A 15 -23.97 1.58 -34.40
C VAL A 15 -23.08 2.08 -33.25
N ILE A 16 -23.27 1.51 -32.06
CA ILE A 16 -22.35 1.68 -30.93
C ILE A 16 -21.10 0.85 -31.23
N THR A 17 -20.05 1.49 -31.75
CA THR A 17 -18.72 0.89 -31.79
C THR A 17 -18.17 0.81 -30.37
N ALA A 18 -18.20 -0.37 -29.77
CA ALA A 18 -17.56 -0.65 -28.50
C ALA A 18 -16.03 -0.55 -28.66
N ILE A 19 -15.43 0.50 -28.08
CA ILE A 19 -13.98 0.56 -27.88
C ILE A 19 -13.67 -0.44 -26.77
N VAL A 20 -13.20 -1.62 -27.15
CA VAL A 20 -12.65 -2.60 -26.22
C VAL A 20 -11.31 -2.05 -25.72
N PHE A 21 -11.32 -1.42 -24.55
CA PHE A 21 -10.10 -1.18 -23.79
C PHE A 21 -9.52 -2.54 -23.41
N GLY A 22 -8.40 -2.90 -24.04
CA GLY A 22 -7.67 -4.12 -23.70
C GLY A 22 -7.27 -4.11 -22.23
N VAL A 23 -7.95 -4.92 -21.42
CA VAL A 23 -7.46 -5.30 -20.09
C VAL A 23 -6.20 -6.12 -20.29
N ALA A 24 -5.05 -5.58 -19.90
CA ALA A 24 -3.82 -6.37 -19.84
C ALA A 24 -4.05 -7.53 -18.86
N ASN A 25 -4.10 -8.75 -19.39
CA ASN A 25 -4.30 -9.97 -18.61
C ASN A 25 -3.10 -10.20 -17.68
N ASN A 26 -3.26 -9.86 -16.39
CA ASN A 26 -2.31 -10.14 -15.32
C ASN A 26 -2.17 -11.65 -14.99
N SER A 27 -2.94 -12.51 -15.66
CA SER A 27 -3.08 -13.94 -15.36
C SER A 27 -1.87 -14.80 -15.71
N ARG A 28 -0.93 -14.32 -16.56
CA ARG A 28 0.19 -15.15 -17.08
C ARG A 28 1.36 -15.29 -16.11
N ALA A 29 1.51 -14.38 -15.16
CA ALA A 29 2.60 -14.46 -14.18
C ALA A 29 2.20 -15.26 -12.95
N GLN A 30 0.96 -15.07 -12.47
CA GLN A 30 0.37 -15.90 -11.41
C GLN A 30 0.45 -17.39 -11.78
N SER A 31 0.00 -17.77 -12.98
CA SER A 31 0.00 -19.16 -13.45
C SER A 31 1.39 -19.79 -13.58
N ARG A 32 2.46 -18.98 -13.74
CA ARG A 32 3.85 -19.47 -13.79
C ARG A 32 4.44 -19.66 -12.39
N CYS A 33 3.87 -19.00 -11.39
CA CYS A 33 4.32 -19.09 -10.00
C CYS A 33 3.58 -20.13 -9.18
N ASP A 34 2.46 -20.64 -9.69
CA ASP A 34 1.68 -21.70 -9.02
C ASP A 34 2.35 -23.09 -9.08
N ASN A 35 3.33 -23.31 -9.97
CA ASN A 35 4.01 -24.60 -10.18
C ASN A 35 5.55 -24.50 -10.15
N THR A 36 6.12 -23.73 -9.22
CA THR A 36 7.58 -23.63 -9.09
C THR A 36 8.18 -24.94 -8.57
N GLN A 37 9.24 -25.45 -9.22
CA GLN A 37 9.87 -26.73 -8.87
C GLN A 37 11.28 -26.55 -8.28
N THR A 38 11.90 -25.39 -8.49
CA THR A 38 13.26 -25.08 -8.01
C THR A 38 13.30 -23.82 -7.15
N GLN A 39 14.33 -23.70 -6.31
CA GLN A 39 14.58 -22.48 -5.53
C GLN A 39 14.80 -21.26 -6.43
N ALA A 40 15.42 -21.43 -7.60
CA ALA A 40 15.60 -20.36 -8.56
C ALA A 40 14.25 -19.86 -9.11
N ASP A 41 13.32 -20.78 -9.41
CA ASP A 41 11.97 -20.43 -9.87
C ASP A 41 11.19 -19.71 -8.77
N MET A 42 11.25 -20.20 -7.53
CA MET A 42 10.60 -19.54 -6.38
C MET A 42 11.13 -18.12 -6.17
N ASN A 43 12.45 -17.93 -6.25
CA ASN A 43 13.08 -16.61 -6.16
C ASN A 43 12.62 -15.69 -7.30
N GLY A 44 12.64 -16.19 -8.53
CA GLY A 44 12.17 -15.46 -9.71
C GLY A 44 10.72 -15.03 -9.58
N CYS A 45 9.87 -15.90 -9.04
CA CYS A 45 8.47 -15.63 -8.79
C CYS A 45 8.25 -14.54 -7.74
N ALA A 46 8.96 -14.58 -6.61
CA ALA A 46 8.85 -13.53 -5.59
C ALA A 46 9.20 -12.15 -6.18
N VAL A 47 10.26 -12.07 -6.99
CA VAL A 47 10.68 -10.85 -7.69
C VAL A 47 9.60 -10.36 -8.67
N GLU A 48 9.05 -11.27 -9.49
CA GLU A 48 8.06 -10.94 -10.50
C GLU A 48 6.73 -10.47 -9.89
N MET A 49 6.29 -11.12 -8.82
CA MET A 49 5.09 -10.71 -8.08
C MET A 49 5.27 -9.33 -7.43
N PHE A 50 6.45 -9.02 -6.89
CA PHE A 50 6.75 -7.67 -6.40
C PHE A 50 6.71 -6.64 -7.54
N LYS A 51 7.33 -6.92 -8.70
CA LYS A 51 7.30 -6.01 -9.86
C LYS A 51 5.88 -5.67 -10.30
N GLN A 52 4.97 -6.64 -10.28
CA GLN A 52 3.56 -6.41 -10.60
C GLN A 52 2.87 -5.52 -9.57
N ALA A 53 3.09 -5.78 -8.27
CA ALA A 53 2.57 -4.92 -7.21
C ALA A 53 3.10 -3.48 -7.35
N ASP A 54 4.39 -3.31 -7.65
CA ASP A 54 5.00 -2.00 -7.84
C ASP A 54 4.45 -1.26 -9.07
N ALA A 55 4.19 -1.98 -10.18
CA ALA A 55 3.53 -1.41 -11.34
C ALA A 55 2.10 -0.92 -11.01
N GLN A 56 1.34 -1.69 -10.21
CA GLN A 56 -0.01 -1.30 -9.78
C GLN A 56 0.03 -0.07 -8.86
N LEU A 57 0.98 -0.03 -7.92
CA LEU A 57 1.22 1.12 -7.05
C LEU A 57 1.50 2.39 -7.86
N ASN A 58 2.43 2.32 -8.82
CA ASN A 58 2.79 3.45 -9.66
C ASN A 58 1.63 3.94 -10.52
N ALA A 59 0.82 3.02 -11.06
CA ALA A 59 -0.39 3.37 -11.80
C ALA A 59 -1.43 4.08 -10.91
N ALA A 60 -1.65 3.58 -9.69
CA ALA A 60 -2.55 4.23 -8.73
C ALA A 60 -2.04 5.61 -8.28
N TYR A 61 -0.74 5.72 -8.03
CA TYR A 61 -0.08 6.99 -7.71
C TYR A 61 -0.28 8.03 -8.81
N GLN A 62 -0.02 7.65 -10.07
CA GLN A 62 -0.21 8.55 -11.22
C GLN A 62 -1.67 9.04 -11.31
N ARG A 63 -2.64 8.13 -11.21
CA ARG A 63 -4.07 8.51 -11.20
C ARG A 63 -4.40 9.47 -10.08
N LEU A 64 -3.95 9.18 -8.85
CA LEU A 64 -4.21 10.04 -7.70
C LEU A 64 -3.58 11.43 -7.88
N THR A 65 -2.33 11.50 -8.34
CA THR A 65 -1.65 12.79 -8.60
C THR A 65 -2.28 13.61 -9.72
N TYR A 66 -3.05 12.99 -10.62
CA TYR A 66 -3.77 13.68 -11.68
C TYR A 66 -5.07 14.34 -11.18
N ILE A 67 -5.73 13.75 -10.19
CA ILE A 67 -7.04 14.22 -9.71
C ILE A 67 -6.96 15.18 -8.50
N VAL A 68 -5.83 15.21 -7.78
CA VAL A 68 -5.66 16.10 -6.62
C VAL A 68 -5.08 17.45 -7.02
N SER A 69 -5.33 18.49 -6.21
CA SER A 69 -4.76 19.83 -6.43
C SER A 69 -3.23 19.83 -6.35
N PRO A 70 -2.54 20.85 -6.92
CA PRO A 70 -1.07 20.94 -6.84
C PRO A 70 -0.52 20.90 -5.41
N GLU A 71 -1.19 21.55 -4.46
CA GLU A 71 -0.80 21.52 -3.04
C GLU A 71 -0.90 20.10 -2.45
N ARG A 72 -2.03 19.41 -2.70
CA ARG A 72 -2.23 18.03 -2.26
C ARG A 72 -1.22 17.08 -2.91
N LYS A 73 -0.90 17.30 -4.19
CA LYS A 73 0.12 16.54 -4.92
C LYS A 73 1.50 16.67 -4.28
N ALA A 74 1.89 17.87 -3.84
CA ALA A 74 3.17 18.07 -3.15
C ALA A 74 3.24 17.28 -1.83
N LYS A 75 2.20 17.34 -1.00
CA LYS A 75 2.11 16.58 0.26
C LYS A 75 2.09 15.07 0.02
N LEU A 76 1.33 14.62 -0.99
CA LEU A 76 1.29 13.21 -1.42
C LEU A 76 2.67 12.71 -1.85
N THR A 77 3.40 13.51 -2.62
CA THR A 77 4.74 13.16 -3.10
C THR A 77 5.71 12.98 -1.92
N GLN A 78 5.67 13.90 -0.94
CA GLN A 78 6.48 13.77 0.28
C GLN A 78 6.12 12.52 1.09
N ALA A 79 4.83 12.27 1.28
CA ALA A 79 4.35 11.06 1.97
C ALA A 79 4.77 9.78 1.23
N GLN A 80 4.76 9.78 -0.11
CA GLN A 80 5.15 8.61 -0.90
C GLN A 80 6.66 8.33 -0.84
N LEU A 81 7.51 9.37 -0.86
CA LEU A 81 8.96 9.20 -0.67
C LEU A 81 9.28 8.65 0.73
N ALA A 82 8.62 9.18 1.76
CA ALA A 82 8.76 8.66 3.11
C ALA A 82 8.25 7.23 3.25
N TRP A 83 7.16 6.88 2.55
CA TRP A 83 6.65 5.51 2.50
C TRP A 83 7.66 4.53 1.89
N ILE A 84 8.35 4.91 0.81
CA ILE A 84 9.40 4.06 0.19
C ILE A 84 10.51 3.78 1.21
N GLN A 85 11.00 4.81 1.91
CA GLN A 85 12.02 4.65 2.94
C GLN A 85 11.55 3.74 4.07
N PHE A 86 10.29 3.91 4.51
CA PHE A 86 9.67 3.03 5.49
C PHE A 86 9.61 1.58 5.02
N ARG A 87 9.06 1.32 3.83
CA ARG A 87 8.94 -0.02 3.24
C ARG A 87 10.30 -0.71 3.20
N ASP A 88 11.31 -0.01 2.71
CA ASP A 88 12.63 -0.60 2.52
C ASP A 88 13.28 -0.91 3.88
N ASN A 89 13.20 -0.01 4.86
CA ASN A 89 13.69 -0.26 6.22
C ASN A 89 12.92 -1.37 6.93
N GLN A 90 11.60 -1.42 6.75
CA GLN A 90 10.74 -2.46 7.31
C GLN A 90 11.11 -3.84 6.76
N CYS A 91 11.35 -3.96 5.46
CA CYS A 91 11.76 -5.22 4.86
C CYS A 91 13.20 -5.62 5.19
N LEU A 92 14.09 -4.66 5.45
CA LEU A 92 15.41 -4.95 6.04
C LEU A 92 15.27 -5.49 7.47
N PHE A 93 14.37 -4.90 8.27
CA PHE A 93 14.08 -5.41 9.60
C PHE A 93 13.54 -6.84 9.56
N GLU A 94 12.49 -7.12 8.79
CA GLU A 94 11.90 -8.46 8.69
C GLU A 94 12.91 -9.52 8.24
N LEU A 95 13.80 -9.15 7.32
CA LEU A 95 14.88 -10.01 6.87
C LEU A 95 15.89 -10.31 7.98
N SER A 96 16.39 -9.27 8.67
CA SER A 96 17.35 -9.43 9.76
C SER A 96 16.77 -10.14 10.99
N ASN A 97 15.51 -9.86 11.35
CA ASN A 97 14.78 -10.50 12.43
C ASN A 97 14.57 -12.00 12.17
N ALA A 98 14.41 -12.41 10.92
CA ALA A 98 14.32 -13.81 10.54
C ALA A 98 15.68 -14.54 10.49
N GLY A 99 16.77 -13.91 10.96
CA GLY A 99 18.12 -14.48 10.90
C GLY A 99 18.68 -14.56 9.48
N ARG A 100 18.16 -13.76 8.54
CA ARG A 100 18.51 -13.77 7.11
C ARG A 100 19.26 -12.52 6.68
N ALA A 101 20.03 -11.94 7.60
CA ALA A 101 20.89 -10.78 7.37
C ALA A 101 21.67 -10.89 6.05
N GLY A 102 21.77 -9.76 5.32
CA GLY A 102 22.33 -9.70 3.97
C GLY A 102 21.41 -10.18 2.84
N GLY A 103 20.45 -11.10 3.07
CA GLY A 103 19.37 -11.39 2.13
C GLY A 103 19.72 -12.14 0.84
N HIS A 104 20.98 -12.56 0.68
CA HIS A 104 21.46 -13.24 -0.54
C HIS A 104 21.14 -14.75 -0.58
N SER A 105 20.67 -15.33 0.54
CA SER A 105 20.23 -16.74 0.55
C SER A 105 18.90 -16.89 -0.21
N GLY A 106 18.59 -18.08 -0.73
CA GLY A 106 17.32 -18.32 -1.42
C GLY A 106 16.09 -17.93 -0.59
N LEU A 107 16.08 -18.30 0.70
CA LEU A 107 15.04 -17.88 1.63
C LEU A 107 15.08 -16.38 1.95
N GLY A 108 16.26 -15.75 1.92
CA GLY A 108 16.42 -14.30 2.07
C GLY A 108 15.76 -13.52 0.93
N VAL A 109 15.93 -13.98 -0.32
CA VAL A 109 15.29 -13.39 -1.50
C VAL A 109 13.76 -13.46 -1.38
N ILE A 110 13.21 -14.64 -1.09
CA ILE A 110 11.76 -14.80 -0.94
C ILE A 110 11.21 -13.93 0.20
N THR A 111 11.91 -13.90 1.35
CA THR A 111 11.50 -13.09 2.51
C THR A 111 11.43 -11.60 2.13
N ARG A 112 12.48 -11.09 1.49
CA ARG A 112 12.57 -9.68 1.11
C ARG A 112 11.49 -9.29 0.11
N TYR A 113 11.34 -10.04 -0.98
CA TYR A 113 10.41 -9.67 -2.05
C TYR A 113 8.95 -9.89 -1.67
N THR A 114 8.65 -10.88 -0.83
CA THR A 114 7.30 -11.03 -0.26
C THR A 114 6.94 -9.86 0.64
N CYS A 115 7.87 -9.40 1.50
CA CYS A 115 7.67 -8.20 2.30
C CYS A 115 7.43 -6.96 1.42
N LEU A 116 8.30 -6.73 0.43
CA LEU A 116 8.18 -5.60 -0.48
C LEU A 116 6.83 -5.59 -1.20
N LYS A 117 6.37 -6.76 -1.67
CA LYS A 117 5.05 -6.93 -2.28
C LYS A 117 3.93 -6.56 -1.31
N LEU A 118 3.90 -7.13 -0.10
CA LEU A 118 2.83 -6.93 0.87
C LEU A 118 2.63 -5.46 1.21
N TRP A 119 3.71 -4.74 1.53
CA TRP A 119 3.63 -3.31 1.84
C TRP A 119 3.22 -2.48 0.63
N THR A 120 3.66 -2.86 -0.57
CA THR A 120 3.30 -2.20 -1.85
C THR A 120 1.83 -2.36 -2.18
N GLU A 121 1.25 -3.55 -1.97
CA GLU A 121 -0.18 -3.79 -2.13
C GLU A 121 -1.01 -3.00 -1.12
N LYS A 122 -0.58 -2.96 0.16
CA LYS A 122 -1.23 -2.12 1.18
C LYS A 122 -1.26 -0.65 0.76
N ARG A 123 -0.13 -0.12 0.28
CA ARG A 123 -0.06 1.28 -0.19
C ARG A 123 -0.91 1.54 -1.44
N THR A 124 -0.97 0.58 -2.34
CA THR A 124 -1.85 0.65 -3.52
C THR A 124 -3.32 0.73 -3.09
N ASN A 125 -3.71 -0.01 -2.05
CA ASN A 125 -5.05 0.07 -1.49
C ASN A 125 -5.35 1.45 -0.87
N ASP A 126 -4.41 2.05 -0.13
CA ASP A 126 -4.57 3.44 0.37
C ASP A 126 -4.89 4.41 -0.77
N PHE A 127 -4.14 4.34 -1.87
CA PHE A 127 -4.35 5.19 -3.04
C PHE A 127 -5.71 4.96 -3.69
N ASN A 128 -6.15 3.72 -3.82
CA ASN A 128 -7.48 3.41 -4.35
C ASN A 128 -8.60 3.99 -3.47
N GLN A 129 -8.44 3.93 -2.14
CA GLN A 129 -9.37 4.54 -1.20
C GLN A 129 -9.41 6.07 -1.32
N TYR A 130 -8.24 6.72 -1.49
CA TYR A 130 -8.19 8.18 -1.75
C TYR A 130 -8.86 8.56 -3.07
N ILE A 131 -8.63 7.79 -4.14
CA ILE A 131 -9.27 7.99 -5.44
C ILE A 131 -10.79 7.89 -5.32
N GLN A 132 -11.29 6.97 -4.50
CA GLN A 132 -12.72 6.79 -4.23
C GLN A 132 -13.27 7.79 -3.19
N SER A 133 -12.45 8.71 -2.68
CA SER A 133 -12.81 9.64 -1.59
C SER A 133 -13.28 8.91 -0.31
N GLN A 134 -12.80 7.69 -0.09
CA GLN A 134 -13.12 6.85 1.06
C GLN A 134 -11.97 6.88 2.06
N LEU A 135 -11.81 8.00 2.78
CA LEU A 135 -10.79 8.09 3.83
C LEU A 135 -11.01 6.99 4.88
N PRO A 136 -10.04 6.10 5.10
CA PRO A 136 -10.17 5.04 6.08
C PRO A 136 -10.29 5.64 7.48
N LYS A 137 -11.09 5.02 8.34
CA LYS A 137 -11.32 5.46 9.73
C LYS A 137 -10.68 4.49 10.71
N PRO A 138 -10.30 4.94 11.92
CA PRO A 138 -9.87 4.03 12.98
C PRO A 138 -11.01 3.06 13.33
N ASN A 139 -10.65 1.79 13.51
CA ASN A 139 -11.55 0.68 13.86
C ASN A 139 -11.81 0.55 15.36
N ARG A 140 -11.04 1.23 16.23
CA ARG A 140 -11.32 1.32 17.68
C ARG A 140 -11.38 2.76 18.15
N ASN A 141 -12.24 3.03 19.13
CA ASN A 141 -12.32 4.32 19.79
C ASN A 141 -11.28 4.43 20.92
N ARG A 142 -9.99 4.44 20.56
CA ARG A 142 -8.88 4.74 21.48
C ARG A 142 -8.34 6.13 21.21
N SER A 143 -7.85 6.80 22.24
CA SER A 143 -7.14 8.09 22.09
C SER A 143 -5.82 7.87 21.34
N LEU A 144 -5.29 8.93 20.71
CA LEU A 144 -3.97 8.85 20.09
C LEU A 144 -2.89 8.51 21.12
N GLU A 145 -2.97 9.09 22.31
CA GLU A 145 -2.03 8.84 23.41
C GLU A 145 -1.99 7.35 23.80
N ASP A 146 -3.16 6.72 23.95
CA ASP A 146 -3.22 5.28 24.28
C ASP A 146 -2.64 4.40 23.18
N LEU A 147 -2.85 4.79 21.92
CA LEU A 147 -2.29 4.09 20.77
C LEU A 147 -0.77 4.27 20.70
N GLU A 148 -0.25 5.46 20.92
CA GLU A 148 1.20 5.71 20.94
C GLU A 148 1.89 4.98 22.11
N ARG A 149 1.24 4.93 23.29
CA ARG A 149 1.71 4.12 24.42
C ARG A 149 1.79 2.65 24.05
N GLY A 150 0.73 2.08 23.46
CA GLY A 150 0.72 0.68 23.03
C GLY A 150 1.75 0.37 21.95
N LEU A 151 1.96 1.31 21.01
CA LEU A 151 2.98 1.19 19.98
C LEU A 151 4.40 1.17 20.57
N ASN A 152 4.69 2.05 21.53
CA ASN A 152 5.99 2.08 22.20
C ASN A 152 6.27 0.78 22.97
N ILE A 153 5.28 0.26 23.70
CA ILE A 153 5.39 -1.04 24.38
C ILE A 153 5.70 -2.16 23.37
N GLY A 154 5.02 -2.18 22.22
CA GLY A 154 5.30 -3.18 21.17
C GLY A 154 6.74 -3.14 20.67
N TYR A 155 7.29 -1.93 20.45
CA TYR A 155 8.70 -1.79 20.08
C TYR A 155 9.65 -2.20 21.19
N GLU A 156 9.38 -1.82 22.44
CA GLU A 156 10.19 -2.23 23.59
C GLU A 156 10.25 -3.75 23.74
N LEU A 157 9.11 -4.44 23.61
CA LEU A 157 9.03 -5.90 23.68
C LEU A 157 9.82 -6.60 22.57
N LEU A 158 9.71 -6.12 21.33
CA LEU A 158 10.56 -6.63 20.25
C LEU A 158 12.04 -6.38 20.55
N ASN A 159 12.37 -5.19 21.03
CA ASN A 159 13.73 -4.74 21.22
C ASN A 159 14.51 -5.58 22.26
N ILE A 160 13.84 -6.11 23.29
CA ILE A 160 14.46 -6.94 24.35
C ILE A 160 15.17 -8.18 23.77
N ASN A 161 14.62 -8.77 22.70
CA ASN A 161 15.14 -10.01 22.11
C ASN A 161 16.01 -9.78 20.88
N LEU A 162 16.30 -8.51 20.52
CA LEU A 162 17.05 -8.14 19.33
C LEU A 162 18.45 -7.66 19.68
N SER A 163 19.40 -7.96 18.80
CA SER A 163 20.76 -7.45 18.88
C SER A 163 21.33 -7.22 17.47
N GLY A 164 22.45 -6.49 17.39
CA GLY A 164 23.19 -6.28 16.15
C GLY A 164 22.36 -5.62 15.04
N GLU A 165 22.43 -6.18 13.83
CA GLU A 165 21.76 -5.64 12.64
C GLU A 165 20.23 -5.57 12.79
N ALA A 166 19.61 -6.56 13.43
CA ALA A 166 18.16 -6.59 13.59
C ALA A 166 17.66 -5.48 14.53
N HIS A 167 18.42 -5.16 15.58
CA HIS A 167 18.14 -4.02 16.45
C HIS A 167 18.19 -2.69 15.70
N ASN A 168 19.26 -2.45 14.92
CA ASN A 168 19.43 -1.23 14.13
C ASN A 168 18.34 -1.08 13.07
N ASN A 169 17.99 -2.17 12.38
CA ASN A 169 16.95 -2.17 11.37
C ASN A 169 15.57 -1.92 11.97
N LEU A 170 15.28 -2.42 13.19
CA LEU A 170 14.02 -2.11 13.88
C LEU A 170 13.89 -0.61 14.14
N GLN A 171 14.94 0.03 14.65
CA GLN A 171 14.95 1.47 14.90
C GLN A 171 14.77 2.27 13.61
N ALA A 172 15.45 1.87 12.53
CA ALA A 172 15.29 2.49 11.22
C ALA A 172 13.86 2.36 10.68
N ALA A 173 13.25 1.17 10.81
CA ALA A 173 11.86 0.91 10.42
C ALA A 173 10.88 1.75 11.24
N GLN A 174 11.07 1.83 12.56
CA GLN A 174 10.25 2.65 13.46
C GLN A 174 10.31 4.13 13.11
N SER A 175 11.53 4.68 12.98
CA SER A 175 11.76 6.09 12.66
C SER A 175 11.12 6.47 11.33
N SER A 176 11.43 5.71 10.27
CA SER A 176 10.88 5.97 8.94
C SER A 176 9.36 5.79 8.87
N TRP A 177 8.79 4.83 9.61
CA TRP A 177 7.34 4.68 9.74
C TRP A 177 6.69 5.92 10.35
N SER A 178 7.27 6.49 11.43
CA SER A 178 6.74 7.68 12.08
C SER A 178 6.74 8.89 11.13
N VAL A 179 7.84 9.07 10.38
CA VAL A 179 7.94 10.11 9.34
C VAL A 179 6.87 9.92 8.26
N PHE A 180 6.73 8.70 7.74
CA PHE A 180 5.69 8.37 6.76
C PHE A 180 4.29 8.67 7.29
N ARG A 181 3.94 8.17 8.49
CA ARG A 181 2.65 8.41 9.15
C ARG A 181 2.33 9.89 9.20
N ASN A 182 3.25 10.69 9.71
CA ASN A 182 3.01 12.12 9.92
C ASN A 182 2.79 12.85 8.59
N LEU A 183 3.62 12.58 7.58
CA LEU A 183 3.46 13.18 6.24
C LEU A 183 2.18 12.72 5.54
N ASN A 184 1.82 11.44 5.68
CA ASN A 184 0.59 10.91 5.11
C ASN A 184 -0.65 11.52 5.77
N CYS A 185 -0.62 11.71 7.09
CA CYS A 185 -1.73 12.35 7.81
C CYS A 185 -1.84 13.86 7.54
N GLN A 186 -0.72 14.54 7.24
CA GLN A 186 -0.77 15.90 6.71
C GLN A 186 -1.41 15.95 5.30
N PHE A 187 -1.17 14.94 4.46
CA PHE A 187 -1.85 14.82 3.18
C PHE A 187 -3.35 14.54 3.37
N GLU A 188 -3.74 13.58 4.22
CA GLU A 188 -5.15 13.26 4.47
C GLU A 188 -5.93 14.41 5.10
N ALA A 189 -5.29 15.19 5.97
CA ALA A 189 -5.89 16.40 6.56
C ALA A 189 -6.34 17.42 5.51
N THR A 190 -5.80 17.38 4.29
CA THR A 190 -6.25 18.25 3.21
C THR A 190 -7.63 17.89 2.66
N PHE A 191 -8.13 16.67 2.91
CA PHE A 191 -9.42 16.19 2.41
C PHE A 191 -10.59 16.43 3.38
N ALA A 192 -10.34 16.59 4.68
CA ALA A 192 -11.38 16.76 5.69
C ALA A 192 -10.95 17.71 6.82
N ALA A 193 -11.86 18.60 7.24
CA ALA A 193 -11.62 19.62 8.28
C ALA A 193 -11.22 19.06 9.67
N ILE A 194 -11.37 17.75 9.91
CA ILE A 194 -11.02 17.04 11.15
C ILE A 194 -9.85 16.04 10.93
N GLY A 195 -9.22 16.06 9.75
CA GLY A 195 -8.61 14.87 9.13
C GLY A 195 -7.28 14.36 9.69
N GLN A 196 -6.51 15.14 10.44
CA GLN A 196 -5.19 14.69 10.91
C GLN A 196 -5.28 13.68 12.06
N ASP A 197 -6.12 13.93 13.07
CA ASP A 197 -6.26 13.05 14.25
C ASP A 197 -6.76 11.64 13.87
N LEU A 198 -7.78 11.57 13.02
CA LEU A 198 -8.35 10.31 12.54
C LEU A 198 -7.30 9.46 11.82
N CYS A 199 -6.48 10.08 10.96
CA CYS A 199 -5.40 9.40 10.27
C CYS A 199 -4.32 8.91 11.25
N LEU A 200 -3.89 9.76 12.19
CA LEU A 200 -2.85 9.41 13.16
C LEU A 200 -3.28 8.20 14.00
N ARG A 201 -4.52 8.21 14.50
CA ARG A 201 -5.07 7.08 15.26
C ARG A 201 -5.17 5.82 14.42
N ARG A 202 -5.73 5.90 13.22
CA ARG A 202 -5.87 4.75 12.34
C ARG A 202 -4.53 4.11 12.01
N MET A 203 -3.58 4.89 11.49
CA MET A 203 -2.28 4.36 11.08
C MET A 203 -1.49 3.79 12.27
N THR A 204 -1.57 4.43 13.44
CA THR A 204 -0.94 3.91 14.66
C THR A 204 -1.57 2.60 15.09
N GLN A 205 -2.90 2.48 14.98
CA GLN A 205 -3.58 1.22 15.25
C GLN A 205 -3.18 0.10 14.29
N GLU A 206 -3.15 0.36 12.97
CA GLU A 206 -2.69 -0.62 11.99
C GLU A 206 -1.24 -1.05 12.23
N ARG A 207 -0.39 -0.15 12.74
CA ARG A 207 0.99 -0.50 13.09
C ARG A 207 1.08 -1.37 14.32
N ILE A 208 0.21 -1.17 15.32
CA ILE A 208 0.12 -2.06 16.49
C ILE A 208 -0.27 -3.48 16.05
N GLU A 209 -1.16 -3.61 15.07
CA GLU A 209 -1.60 -4.91 14.55
C GLU A 209 -0.49 -5.69 13.83
N TRP A 210 0.63 -5.05 13.48
CA TRP A 210 1.80 -5.73 12.92
C TRP A 210 2.67 -6.44 13.97
N PHE A 211 2.62 -6.02 15.24
CA PHE A 211 3.34 -6.72 16.30
C PHE A 211 2.67 -8.07 16.57
N PRO A 212 3.44 -9.14 16.85
CA PRO A 212 2.84 -10.38 17.31
C PRO A 212 1.98 -10.08 18.55
N SER A 213 0.73 -10.51 18.57
CA SER A 213 -0.01 -10.61 19.82
C SER A 213 0.73 -11.59 20.72
N ASP A 214 0.84 -11.27 22.02
CA ASP A 214 1.30 -12.24 23.02
C ASP A 214 0.56 -13.58 22.80
N PRO A 215 1.28 -14.72 22.72
CA PRO A 215 0.64 -16.03 22.61
C PRO A 215 -0.25 -16.37 23.83
#